data_AF-A0A260WFJ1-F1
#
_entry.id   AF-A0A260WFJ1-F1
#
_cell.length_a   1.000
_cell.length_b   1.000
_cell.length_c   1.000
_cell.angle_alpha   90.00
_cell.angle_beta   90.00
_cell.angle_gamma   90.00
#
_symmetry.space_group_name_H-M   'P 1'
#
loop_
_entity.id
_entity.type
_entity.pdbx_description
1 polymer ?
#
loop_
_entity_poly.entity_id
_entity_poly.type
_entity_poly.pdbx_seq_one_letter_code
_entity_poly.pdbx_strand_id
1 'polypeptide(L)'
;MTTEGFVVDFPTLADVGDPWKQAHCSIPDGFDQGKPFVSSDWQFWCDANHYRVKRSARWQPKKPLMNEAFQYRRSLVVGPQKCGKGPWSATGIALEAVGPSLFAGWAEPGDGYACSDWGCGCGFEYEYEPGDPMGMPHPSPLIQMTATSEDQVDNVYRPLKTMIKNGPLADLMLIREGFIRLPGDENRVDVVTASANSRLGNPVSYVLHDEDGLYTKSNKLISVAQTQRRGLAGMRGRSMATTNAWDPSEKSDAQLTWESRAKDVFKFYRIPPKQLSWKDKRERRKLLKFVYADSPWVSIDSIEADAAELNERDPAEAERFYGNRLVSGQGTWLKAGLWESAYAGSD
;
A
#
# COMPACT_ATOMS: atom_id res chain seq x y z
N MET A 1 14.66 -11.46 15.57
CA MET A 1 13.29 -12.00 15.60
C MET A 1 13.13 -12.79 14.34
N THR A 2 13.15 -14.09 14.54
CA THR A 2 12.96 -15.17 13.59
C THR A 2 11.65 -14.99 12.83
N THR A 3 11.55 -15.66 11.69
CA THR A 3 10.35 -16.07 10.98
C THR A 3 9.37 -16.83 11.89
N GLU A 4 8.90 -16.22 12.98
CA GLU A 4 7.60 -16.58 13.54
C GLU A 4 6.60 -16.11 12.49
N GLY A 5 6.05 -17.08 11.77
CA GLY A 5 5.42 -16.92 10.48
C GLY A 5 4.24 -15.97 10.48
N PHE A 6 3.84 -15.57 9.28
CA PHE A 6 2.60 -14.83 9.04
C PHE A 6 1.38 -15.71 9.33
N VAL A 7 1.10 -15.95 10.61
CA VAL A 7 -0.01 -16.78 11.08
C VAL A 7 -1.24 -15.91 11.29
N VAL A 8 -2.28 -16.14 10.49
CA VAL A 8 -3.56 -15.47 10.61
C VAL A 8 -4.48 -16.33 11.49
N ASP A 9 -4.68 -15.90 12.73
CA ASP A 9 -5.54 -16.56 13.74
C ASP A 9 -6.74 -15.68 14.17
N PHE A 10 -7.06 -14.69 13.33
CA PHE A 10 -8.07 -13.68 13.56
C PHE A 10 -8.97 -13.54 12.33
N PRO A 11 -10.25 -13.16 12.53
CA PRO A 11 -11.17 -13.01 11.41
C PRO A 11 -10.76 -11.84 10.51
N THR A 12 -10.75 -12.05 9.21
CA THR A 12 -10.39 -11.03 8.23
C THR A 12 -11.18 -11.16 6.94
N LEU A 13 -11.50 -10.03 6.29
CA LEU A 13 -12.07 -10.09 4.93
C LEU A 13 -11.01 -10.45 3.87
N ALA A 14 -9.74 -10.59 4.24
CA ALA A 14 -8.73 -11.06 3.29
C ALA A 14 -8.99 -12.50 2.82
N ASP A 15 -9.73 -13.31 3.59
CA ASP A 15 -10.04 -14.70 3.22
C ASP A 15 -10.95 -14.78 1.97
N VAL A 16 -11.93 -13.88 1.85
CA VAL A 16 -12.70 -13.69 0.59
C VAL A 16 -11.99 -12.74 -0.39
N GLY A 17 -11.27 -11.75 0.14
CA GLY A 17 -10.65 -10.70 -0.64
C GLY A 17 -9.48 -11.17 -1.50
N ASP A 18 -8.66 -12.11 -1.03
CA ASP A 18 -7.51 -12.62 -1.78
C ASP A 18 -7.93 -13.52 -2.97
N PRO A 19 -8.84 -14.51 -2.81
CA PRO A 19 -9.42 -15.23 -3.95
C PRO A 19 -10.16 -14.31 -4.91
N TRP A 20 -10.87 -13.30 -4.40
CA TRP A 20 -11.51 -12.29 -5.24
C TRP A 20 -10.46 -11.51 -6.06
N LYS A 21 -9.37 -11.06 -5.44
CA LYS A 21 -8.25 -10.40 -6.15
C LYS A 21 -7.63 -11.32 -7.20
N GLN A 22 -7.41 -12.60 -6.88
CA GLN A 22 -6.86 -13.57 -7.81
C GLN A 22 -7.78 -13.78 -9.04
N ALA A 23 -9.10 -13.75 -8.85
CA ALA A 23 -10.07 -13.88 -9.94
C ALA A 23 -10.21 -12.61 -10.80
N HIS A 24 -9.96 -11.42 -10.23
CA HIS A 24 -10.25 -10.13 -10.88
C HIS A 24 -9.02 -9.35 -11.33
N CYS A 25 -7.89 -9.54 -10.68
CA CYS A 25 -6.65 -8.81 -10.92
C CYS A 25 -5.60 -9.72 -11.56
N SER A 26 -4.91 -9.20 -12.57
CA SER A 26 -3.81 -9.88 -13.25
C SER A 26 -2.45 -9.26 -12.92
N ILE A 27 -1.39 -10.03 -13.07
CA ILE A 27 -0.02 -9.51 -13.14
C ILE A 27 0.05 -8.48 -14.29
N PRO A 28 0.49 -7.23 -14.03
CA PRO A 28 0.31 -6.13 -14.98
C PRO A 28 1.36 -6.08 -16.09
N ASP A 29 2.55 -6.62 -15.88
CA ASP A 29 3.66 -6.53 -16.82
C ASP A 29 4.61 -7.72 -16.72
N GLY A 30 5.61 -7.74 -17.62
CA GLY A 30 6.61 -8.81 -17.69
C GLY A 30 6.12 -10.08 -18.37
N PHE A 31 6.90 -11.15 -18.26
CA PHE A 31 6.62 -12.44 -18.92
C PHE A 31 5.36 -13.15 -18.36
N ASP A 32 4.96 -12.77 -17.15
CA ASP A 32 3.77 -13.32 -16.48
C ASP A 32 2.54 -12.42 -16.66
N GLN A 33 2.62 -11.38 -17.50
CA GLN A 33 1.52 -10.47 -17.76
C GLN A 33 0.23 -11.23 -18.12
N GLY A 34 -0.88 -10.85 -17.47
CA GLY A 34 -2.19 -11.45 -17.70
C GLY A 34 -2.47 -12.70 -16.86
N LYS A 35 -1.47 -13.32 -16.22
CA LYS A 35 -1.71 -14.38 -15.23
C LYS A 35 -2.42 -13.81 -13.98
N PRO A 36 -3.18 -14.62 -13.23
CA PRO A 36 -3.78 -14.19 -11.97
C PRO A 36 -2.76 -13.58 -11.01
N PHE A 37 -3.11 -12.47 -10.36
CA PHE A 37 -2.31 -11.92 -9.27
C PHE A 37 -2.48 -12.81 -8.04
N VAL A 38 -1.39 -13.40 -7.56
CA VAL A 38 -1.36 -14.20 -6.33
C VAL A 38 -0.52 -13.46 -5.31
N SER A 39 -1.10 -13.13 -4.16
CA SER A 39 -0.39 -12.44 -3.08
C SER A 39 0.74 -13.32 -2.55
N SER A 40 1.93 -12.74 -2.35
CA SER A 40 2.95 -13.40 -1.54
C SER A 40 2.65 -13.26 -0.04
N ASP A 41 3.33 -14.05 0.80
CA ASP A 41 2.95 -14.16 2.21
C ASP A 41 2.93 -12.80 2.95
N TRP A 42 3.86 -11.88 2.65
CA TRP A 42 3.86 -10.55 3.27
C TRP A 42 2.72 -9.67 2.77
N GLN A 43 2.30 -9.83 1.50
CA GLN A 43 1.18 -9.10 0.90
C GLN A 43 -0.12 -9.56 1.54
N PHE A 44 -0.34 -10.89 1.61
CA PHE A 44 -1.48 -11.47 2.30
C PHE A 44 -1.49 -11.07 3.79
N TRP A 45 -0.35 -11.10 4.48
CA TRP A 45 -0.26 -10.65 5.87
C TRP A 45 -0.70 -9.19 6.06
N CYS A 46 -0.29 -8.30 5.16
CA CYS A 46 -0.68 -6.90 5.18
C CYS A 46 -2.19 -6.72 4.92
N ASP A 47 -2.73 -7.46 3.95
CA ASP A 47 -4.17 -7.46 3.66
C ASP A 47 -4.98 -8.03 4.82
N ALA A 48 -4.58 -9.19 5.36
CA ALA A 48 -5.22 -9.83 6.50
C ALA A 48 -5.32 -8.88 7.69
N ASN A 49 -4.25 -8.14 7.99
CA ASN A 49 -4.29 -7.13 9.04
C ASN A 49 -5.10 -5.91 8.65
N HIS A 50 -4.96 -5.38 7.43
CA HIS A 50 -5.74 -4.23 6.98
C HIS A 50 -7.25 -4.53 7.07
N TYR A 51 -7.69 -5.72 6.65
CA TYR A 51 -9.07 -6.18 6.66
C TYR A 51 -9.46 -6.99 7.92
N ARG A 52 -8.64 -6.95 8.98
CA ARG A 52 -8.94 -7.63 10.25
C ARG A 52 -10.21 -7.07 10.88
N VAL A 53 -11.19 -7.93 11.04
CA VAL A 53 -12.48 -7.60 11.65
C VAL A 53 -12.40 -7.76 13.17
N LYS A 54 -12.99 -6.84 13.92
CA LYS A 54 -13.15 -7.01 15.37
C LYS A 54 -14.14 -8.15 15.60
N ARG A 55 -13.81 -9.14 16.42
CA ARG A 55 -14.76 -10.21 16.83
C ARG A 55 -16.06 -9.64 17.46
N SER A 56 -16.00 -8.44 18.01
CA SER A 56 -17.15 -7.72 18.55
C SER A 56 -18.00 -6.98 17.51
N ALA A 57 -17.62 -6.97 16.24
CA ALA A 57 -18.39 -6.33 15.18
C ALA A 57 -19.79 -6.94 15.09
N ARG A 58 -20.78 -6.10 14.82
CA ARG A 58 -22.19 -6.46 14.69
C ARG A 58 -22.70 -5.95 13.37
N TRP A 59 -23.34 -6.84 12.61
CA TRP A 59 -23.94 -6.46 11.34
C TRP A 59 -25.08 -5.46 11.57
N GLN A 60 -25.08 -4.39 10.77
CA GLN A 60 -26.07 -3.31 10.84
C GLN A 60 -26.53 -2.98 9.41
N PRO A 61 -27.51 -3.71 8.84
CA PRO A 61 -27.83 -3.61 7.40
C PRO A 61 -28.28 -2.21 6.97
N LYS A 62 -28.98 -1.48 7.84
CA LYS A 62 -29.43 -0.10 7.54
C LYS A 62 -28.33 0.95 7.68
N LYS A 63 -27.31 0.67 8.49
CA LYS A 63 -26.19 1.60 8.77
C LYS A 63 -24.95 0.79 9.11
N PRO A 64 -24.24 0.24 8.11
CA PRO A 64 -23.04 -0.56 8.35
C PRO A 64 -22.01 0.19 9.20
N LEU A 65 -21.21 -0.58 9.93
CA LEU A 65 -20.16 -0.06 10.82
C LEU A 65 -19.01 0.63 10.05
N MET A 66 -18.83 0.29 8.77
CA MET A 66 -17.73 0.79 7.93
C MET A 66 -16.37 0.56 8.62
N ASN A 67 -15.50 1.57 8.73
CA ASN A 67 -14.20 1.43 9.40
C ASN A 67 -14.28 0.93 10.85
N GLU A 68 -15.38 1.14 11.57
CA GLU A 68 -15.51 0.74 12.98
C GLU A 68 -15.56 -0.77 13.16
N ALA A 69 -15.95 -1.52 12.11
CA ALA A 69 -15.91 -2.99 12.11
C ALA A 69 -14.48 -3.53 12.20
N PHE A 70 -13.48 -2.75 11.76
CA PHE A 70 -12.11 -3.20 11.61
C PHE A 70 -11.24 -2.82 12.80
N GLN A 71 -10.23 -3.66 13.07
CA GLN A 71 -9.24 -3.42 14.12
C GLN A 71 -8.39 -2.18 13.80
N TYR A 72 -8.09 -1.96 12.51
CA TYR A 72 -7.24 -0.87 12.06
C TYR A 72 -7.99 0.00 11.05
N ARG A 73 -8.03 1.31 11.32
CA ARG A 73 -8.57 2.30 10.37
C ARG A 73 -7.54 2.73 9.32
N ARG A 74 -6.27 2.43 9.59
CA ARG A 74 -5.14 2.79 8.73
C ARG A 74 -4.09 1.71 8.73
N SER A 75 -3.37 1.58 7.61
CA SER A 75 -2.17 0.76 7.50
C SER A 75 -0.98 1.58 6.97
N LEU A 76 0.22 1.28 7.47
CA LEU A 76 1.50 1.72 6.91
C LEU A 76 2.34 0.49 6.59
N VAL A 77 2.80 0.38 5.34
CA VAL A 77 3.59 -0.75 4.85
C VAL A 77 4.92 -0.24 4.31
N VAL A 78 6.00 -0.66 4.96
CA VAL A 78 7.38 -0.29 4.66
C VAL A 78 8.11 -1.52 4.13
N GLY A 79 8.63 -1.41 2.90
CA GLY A 79 9.38 -2.50 2.27
C GLY A 79 10.37 -1.96 1.25
N PRO A 80 11.36 -2.76 0.83
CA PRO A 80 12.40 -2.29 -0.07
C PRO A 80 11.86 -2.00 -1.48
N GLN A 81 12.66 -1.31 -2.27
CA GLN A 81 12.35 -0.91 -3.63
C GLN A 81 12.09 -2.16 -4.49
N LYS A 82 11.06 -2.12 -5.34
CA LYS A 82 10.62 -3.23 -6.20
C LYS A 82 10.14 -4.51 -5.49
N CYS A 83 9.88 -4.49 -4.18
CA CYS A 83 9.30 -5.65 -3.47
C CYS A 83 7.82 -5.93 -3.80
N GLY A 84 7.23 -5.28 -4.83
CA GLY A 84 5.85 -5.53 -5.28
C GLY A 84 4.74 -4.69 -4.63
N LYS A 85 5.06 -3.63 -3.88
CA LYS A 85 4.07 -2.76 -3.22
C LYS A 85 3.06 -2.12 -4.21
N GLY A 86 3.54 -1.59 -5.33
CA GLY A 86 2.69 -0.87 -6.29
C GLY A 86 1.57 -1.73 -6.89
N PRO A 87 1.90 -2.86 -7.56
CA PRO A 87 0.89 -3.80 -8.05
C PRO A 87 -0.02 -4.35 -6.95
N TRP A 88 0.51 -4.65 -5.76
CA TRP A 88 -0.30 -5.08 -4.62
C TRP A 88 -1.32 -4.02 -4.19
N SER A 89 -0.90 -2.77 -4.00
CA SER A 89 -1.78 -1.65 -3.67
C SER A 89 -2.86 -1.42 -4.74
N ALA A 90 -2.56 -1.68 -6.02
CA ALA A 90 -3.55 -1.60 -7.09
C ALA A 90 -4.67 -2.64 -6.91
N THR A 91 -4.36 -3.86 -6.48
CA THR A 91 -5.39 -4.86 -6.14
C THR A 91 -6.25 -4.43 -4.95
N GLY A 92 -5.67 -3.74 -3.96
CA GLY A 92 -6.39 -3.14 -2.84
C GLY A 92 -7.37 -2.06 -3.31
N ILE A 93 -6.96 -1.20 -4.26
CA ILE A 93 -7.85 -0.20 -4.87
C ILE A 93 -9.00 -0.89 -5.62
N ALA A 94 -8.74 -1.95 -6.38
CA ALA A 94 -9.80 -2.69 -7.08
C ALA A 94 -10.80 -3.32 -6.08
N LEU A 95 -10.30 -3.90 -4.99
CA LEU A 95 -11.13 -4.48 -3.93
C LEU A 95 -12.00 -3.41 -3.25
N GLU A 96 -11.43 -2.26 -2.89
CA GLU A 96 -12.19 -1.15 -2.28
C GLU A 96 -13.17 -0.48 -3.26
N ALA A 97 -12.92 -0.59 -4.57
CA ALA A 97 -13.76 0.00 -5.60
C ALA A 97 -15.01 -0.82 -5.88
N VAL A 98 -14.89 -2.15 -6.01
CA VAL A 98 -16.00 -3.01 -6.47
C VAL A 98 -16.05 -4.40 -5.81
N GLY A 99 -15.09 -4.73 -4.95
CA GLY A 99 -15.02 -6.03 -4.27
C GLY A 99 -15.55 -6.00 -2.84
N PRO A 100 -15.48 -7.13 -2.12
CA PRO A 100 -16.05 -7.30 -0.78
C PRO A 100 -15.24 -6.62 0.34
N SER A 101 -15.13 -5.28 0.32
CA SER A 101 -14.26 -4.54 1.25
C SER A 101 -14.92 -4.11 2.57
N LEU A 102 -16.25 -4.19 2.70
CA LEU A 102 -16.99 -3.85 3.91
C LEU A 102 -17.48 -5.08 4.65
N PHE A 103 -17.45 -5.04 5.98
CA PHE A 103 -18.01 -6.11 6.82
C PHE A 103 -19.54 -6.18 6.69
N ALA A 104 -20.04 -7.37 6.32
CA ALA A 104 -21.44 -7.67 6.04
C ALA A 104 -22.08 -8.70 6.99
N GLY A 105 -21.39 -9.08 8.07
CA GLY A 105 -21.89 -10.05 9.04
C GLY A 105 -20.96 -11.24 9.24
N TRP A 106 -21.44 -12.23 9.99
CA TRP A 106 -20.70 -13.46 10.29
C TRP A 106 -21.41 -14.60 9.60
N ALA A 107 -20.64 -15.43 8.88
CA ALA A 107 -21.18 -16.52 8.09
C ALA A 107 -21.81 -17.60 8.98
N GLU A 108 -22.97 -18.09 8.55
CA GLU A 108 -23.63 -19.31 8.99
C GLU A 108 -23.41 -20.43 7.96
N PRO A 109 -23.69 -21.71 8.29
CA PRO A 109 -23.55 -22.81 7.33
C PRO A 109 -24.33 -22.57 6.04
N GLY A 110 -23.65 -22.61 4.90
CA GLY A 110 -24.23 -22.41 3.57
C GLY A 110 -24.21 -20.96 3.07
N ASP A 111 -23.68 -20.01 3.87
CA ASP A 111 -23.45 -18.65 3.40
C ASP A 111 -22.31 -18.60 2.37
N GLY A 112 -22.49 -17.75 1.36
CA GLY A 112 -21.51 -17.53 0.31
C GLY A 112 -21.54 -16.11 -0.23
N TYR A 113 -20.54 -15.76 -1.02
CA TYR A 113 -20.46 -14.52 -1.76
C TYR A 113 -20.52 -14.83 -3.26
N ALA A 114 -21.49 -14.25 -3.96
CA ALA A 114 -21.54 -14.30 -5.42
C ALA A 114 -21.41 -12.89 -6.01
N CYS A 115 -20.51 -12.73 -6.97
CA CYS A 115 -20.34 -11.45 -7.68
C CYS A 115 -21.64 -11.00 -8.39
N SER A 116 -22.49 -11.95 -8.81
CA SER A 116 -23.78 -11.65 -9.45
C SER A 116 -24.74 -10.89 -8.54
N ASP A 117 -24.67 -11.08 -7.23
CA ASP A 117 -25.51 -10.37 -6.25
C ASP A 117 -25.20 -8.87 -6.21
N TRP A 118 -24.02 -8.49 -6.72
CA TRP A 118 -23.50 -7.13 -6.71
C TRP A 118 -23.32 -6.56 -8.13
N GLY A 119 -23.99 -7.16 -9.12
CA GLY A 119 -24.01 -6.65 -10.50
C GLY A 119 -22.76 -6.99 -11.33
N CYS A 120 -21.93 -7.93 -10.88
CA CYS A 120 -20.77 -8.41 -11.62
C CYS A 120 -21.05 -9.79 -12.24
N GLY A 121 -21.03 -9.88 -13.57
CA GLY A 121 -21.30 -11.12 -14.32
C GLY A 121 -20.11 -12.08 -14.44
N CYS A 122 -19.05 -11.91 -13.65
CA CYS A 122 -17.80 -12.67 -13.82
C CYS A 122 -17.89 -14.14 -13.39
N GLY A 123 -18.96 -14.53 -12.69
CA GLY A 123 -19.16 -15.90 -12.19
C GLY A 123 -18.31 -16.27 -10.97
N PHE A 124 -17.65 -15.31 -10.32
CA PHE A 124 -16.94 -15.57 -9.06
C PHE A 124 -17.93 -15.86 -7.93
N GLU A 125 -17.70 -16.98 -7.27
CA GLU A 125 -18.41 -17.42 -6.06
C GLU A 125 -17.37 -17.83 -5.00
N TYR A 126 -17.71 -17.62 -3.73
CA TYR A 126 -16.89 -18.00 -2.58
C TYR A 126 -17.78 -18.54 -1.46
N GLU A 127 -17.49 -19.74 -0.96
CA GLU A 127 -18.16 -20.34 0.19
C GLU A 127 -17.43 -19.92 1.47
N TYR A 128 -18.17 -19.41 2.46
CA TYR A 128 -17.58 -19.01 3.75
C TYR A 128 -17.52 -20.19 4.72
N GLU A 129 -16.48 -20.25 5.56
CA GLU A 129 -16.53 -21.11 6.73
C GLU A 129 -17.43 -20.49 7.81
N PRO A 130 -18.20 -21.28 8.58
CA PRO A 130 -19.03 -20.74 9.65
C PRO A 130 -18.21 -19.93 10.66
N GLY A 131 -18.62 -18.68 10.88
CA GLY A 131 -17.90 -17.74 11.74
C GLY A 131 -16.89 -16.84 11.01
N ASP A 132 -16.70 -17.01 9.70
CA ASP A 132 -15.93 -16.07 8.89
C ASP A 132 -16.67 -14.72 8.78
N PRO A 133 -15.92 -13.61 8.71
CA PRO A 133 -16.54 -12.34 8.38
C PRO A 133 -16.94 -12.31 6.90
N MET A 134 -18.22 -12.07 6.63
CA MET A 134 -18.71 -11.86 5.28
C MET A 134 -18.40 -10.44 4.79
N GLY A 135 -18.18 -10.31 3.49
CA GLY A 135 -17.85 -9.04 2.84
C GLY A 135 -18.93 -8.56 1.89
N MET A 136 -19.02 -7.23 1.69
CA MET A 136 -19.85 -6.61 0.66
C MET A 136 -19.13 -5.41 0.02
N PRO A 137 -19.48 -5.02 -1.22
CA PRO A 137 -18.98 -3.80 -1.81
C PRO A 137 -19.45 -2.53 -1.10
N HIS A 138 -18.64 -1.48 -1.19
CA HIS A 138 -19.08 -0.15 -0.84
C HIS A 138 -20.13 0.34 -1.86
N PRO A 139 -21.29 0.88 -1.44
CA PRO A 139 -22.35 1.26 -2.38
C PRO A 139 -22.05 2.56 -3.16
N SER A 140 -21.25 3.45 -2.56
CA SER A 140 -20.89 4.75 -3.17
C SER A 140 -19.40 5.11 -3.03
N PRO A 141 -18.47 4.29 -3.58
CA PRO A 141 -17.04 4.45 -3.33
C PRO A 141 -16.49 5.70 -4.03
N LEU A 142 -15.77 6.50 -3.25
CA LEU A 142 -14.98 7.62 -3.74
C LEU A 142 -13.56 7.46 -3.21
N ILE A 143 -12.65 7.06 -4.09
CA ILE A 143 -11.32 6.62 -3.73
C ILE A 143 -10.29 7.62 -4.25
N GLN A 144 -9.25 7.88 -3.46
CA GLN A 144 -8.14 8.72 -3.91
C GLN A 144 -6.81 7.98 -3.85
N MET A 145 -6.06 8.06 -4.94
CA MET A 145 -4.67 7.62 -5.02
C MET A 145 -3.78 8.86 -4.97
N THR A 146 -3.06 9.03 -3.88
CA THR A 146 -2.18 10.17 -3.66
C THR A 146 -0.73 9.76 -3.86
N ALA A 147 0.06 10.57 -4.57
CA ALA A 147 1.52 10.48 -4.59
C ALA A 147 2.16 11.87 -4.73
N THR A 148 3.50 11.92 -4.75
CA THR A 148 4.26 13.17 -4.82
C THR A 148 4.20 13.86 -6.18
N SER A 149 4.10 13.09 -7.26
CA SER A 149 3.98 13.55 -8.65
C SER A 149 3.07 12.61 -9.44
N GLU A 150 2.65 13.03 -10.64
CA GLU A 150 1.87 12.18 -11.55
C GLU A 150 2.62 10.89 -11.91
N ASP A 151 3.92 10.99 -12.19
CA ASP A 151 4.79 9.83 -12.49
C ASP A 151 4.81 8.82 -11.34
N GLN A 152 4.80 9.30 -10.09
CA GLN A 152 4.77 8.41 -8.92
C GLN A 152 3.40 7.76 -8.77
N VAL A 153 2.30 8.45 -9.11
CA VAL A 153 0.97 7.83 -9.11
C VAL A 153 0.91 6.66 -10.11
N ASP A 154 1.62 6.75 -11.23
CA ASP A 154 1.65 5.69 -12.23
C ASP A 154 2.27 4.37 -11.73
N ASN A 155 3.02 4.35 -10.61
CA ASN A 155 3.48 3.12 -9.97
C ASN A 155 2.34 2.20 -9.52
N VAL A 156 1.16 2.78 -9.23
CA VAL A 156 -0.05 2.04 -8.84
C VAL A 156 -1.11 2.16 -9.93
N TYR A 157 -1.25 3.33 -10.56
CA TYR A 157 -2.31 3.58 -11.54
C TYR A 157 -2.10 2.80 -12.84
N ARG A 158 -0.85 2.62 -13.31
CA ARG A 158 -0.56 1.78 -14.48
C ARG A 158 -0.88 0.30 -14.25
N PRO A 159 -0.46 -0.33 -13.13
CA PRO A 159 -0.94 -1.67 -12.77
C PRO A 159 -2.46 -1.79 -12.73
N LEU A 160 -3.15 -0.86 -12.06
CA LEU A 160 -4.61 -0.88 -11.94
C LEU A 160 -5.28 -0.81 -13.32
N LYS A 161 -4.86 0.11 -14.20
CA LYS A 161 -5.38 0.19 -15.57
C LYS A 161 -5.18 -1.11 -16.35
N THR A 162 -4.08 -1.81 -16.10
CA THR A 162 -3.79 -3.07 -16.79
C THR A 162 -4.66 -4.21 -16.27
N MET A 163 -4.80 -4.33 -14.94
CA MET A 163 -5.72 -5.28 -14.30
C MET A 163 -7.16 -5.08 -14.79
N ILE A 164 -7.60 -3.83 -14.91
CA ILE A 164 -8.93 -3.49 -15.44
C ILE A 164 -9.10 -4.01 -16.87
N LYS A 165 -8.13 -3.72 -17.76
CA LYS A 165 -8.23 -4.09 -19.18
C LYS A 165 -8.15 -5.58 -19.43
N ASN A 166 -7.43 -6.32 -18.59
CA ASN A 166 -7.13 -7.73 -18.80
C ASN A 166 -8.11 -8.68 -18.10
N GLY A 167 -8.96 -8.17 -17.20
CA GLY A 167 -9.81 -8.97 -16.35
C GLY A 167 -11.29 -8.56 -16.41
N PRO A 168 -12.14 -9.24 -15.61
CA PRO A 168 -13.57 -8.96 -15.52
C PRO A 168 -13.89 -7.54 -15.00
N LEU A 169 -12.90 -6.85 -14.45
CA LEU A 169 -13.03 -5.48 -13.97
C LEU A 169 -13.38 -4.47 -15.08
N ALA A 170 -13.11 -4.77 -16.35
CA ALA A 170 -13.47 -3.90 -17.48
C ALA A 170 -14.98 -3.60 -17.56
N ASP A 171 -15.82 -4.52 -17.07
CA ASP A 171 -17.28 -4.38 -17.10
C ASP A 171 -17.79 -3.37 -16.05
N LEU A 172 -17.02 -3.16 -14.97
CA LEU A 172 -17.41 -2.31 -13.83
C LEU A 172 -16.58 -1.02 -13.77
N MET A 173 -15.30 -1.09 -14.10
CA MET A 173 -14.32 -0.03 -13.90
C MET A 173 -13.93 0.59 -15.25
N LEU A 174 -14.38 1.80 -15.50
CA LEU A 174 -14.22 2.45 -16.79
C LEU A 174 -13.16 3.55 -16.73
N ILE A 175 -12.02 3.28 -17.35
CA ILE A 175 -10.88 4.20 -17.38
C ILE A 175 -11.28 5.49 -18.13
N ARG A 176 -11.01 6.65 -17.53
CA ARG A 176 -11.20 7.98 -18.10
C ARG A 176 -9.91 8.79 -17.95
N GLU A 177 -9.90 9.98 -18.52
CA GLU A 177 -8.78 10.90 -18.34
C GLU A 177 -8.75 11.43 -16.90
N GLY A 178 -7.69 11.08 -16.15
CA GLY A 178 -7.48 11.52 -14.78
C GLY A 178 -8.28 10.82 -13.67
N PHE A 179 -9.17 9.88 -14.00
CA PHE A 179 -9.94 9.08 -13.03
C PHE A 179 -10.45 7.76 -13.64
N ILE A 180 -10.93 6.85 -12.79
CA ILE A 180 -11.65 5.63 -13.19
C ILE A 180 -13.08 5.74 -12.67
N ARG A 181 -14.07 5.66 -13.57
CA ARG A 181 -15.49 5.64 -13.21
C ARG A 181 -15.88 4.25 -12.72
N LEU A 182 -16.66 4.19 -11.65
CA LEU A 182 -17.19 2.97 -11.05
C LEU A 182 -18.71 2.89 -11.28
N PRO A 183 -19.38 1.76 -10.98
CA PRO A 183 -20.83 1.67 -11.04
C PRO A 183 -21.48 2.70 -10.09
N GLY A 184 -22.48 3.43 -10.57
CA GLY A 184 -23.08 4.60 -9.88
C GLY A 184 -22.65 5.94 -10.49
N ASP A 185 -23.37 7.01 -10.16
CA ASP A 185 -23.22 8.31 -10.84
C ASP A 185 -21.94 9.05 -10.41
N GLU A 186 -21.66 9.07 -9.10
CA GLU A 186 -20.55 9.85 -8.50
C GLU A 186 -19.37 8.97 -8.05
N ASN A 187 -19.45 7.66 -8.30
CA ASN A 187 -18.49 6.69 -7.79
C ASN A 187 -17.25 6.64 -8.69
N ARG A 188 -16.05 6.85 -8.11
CA ARG A 188 -14.81 6.91 -8.89
C ARG A 188 -13.54 6.72 -8.07
N VAL A 189 -12.45 6.40 -8.78
CA VAL A 189 -11.07 6.46 -8.30
C VAL A 189 -10.38 7.68 -8.91
N ASP A 190 -9.99 8.64 -8.07
CA ASP A 190 -9.30 9.87 -8.45
C ASP A 190 -7.79 9.77 -8.22
N VAL A 191 -7.02 10.35 -9.14
CA VAL A 191 -5.59 10.62 -8.93
C VAL A 191 -5.40 11.99 -8.26
N VAL A 192 -4.60 12.04 -7.19
CA VAL A 192 -4.34 13.26 -6.40
C VAL A 192 -2.83 13.47 -6.27
N THR A 193 -2.37 14.69 -6.55
CA THR A 193 -1.00 15.14 -6.33
C THR A 193 -1.00 16.38 -5.44
N ALA A 194 0.17 16.88 -5.06
CA ALA A 194 0.31 18.06 -4.20
C ALA A 194 -0.39 19.34 -4.73
N SER A 195 -0.66 19.42 -6.04
CA SER A 195 -1.34 20.55 -6.69
C SER A 195 -2.87 20.41 -6.70
N ALA A 196 -3.42 19.22 -6.44
CA ALA A 196 -4.83 18.89 -6.61
C ALA A 196 -5.71 19.24 -5.38
N ASN A 197 -5.60 20.48 -4.88
CA ASN A 197 -6.29 20.94 -3.65
C ASN A 197 -7.82 20.85 -3.72
N SER A 198 -8.41 20.98 -4.90
CA SER A 198 -9.87 20.95 -5.09
C SER A 198 -10.50 19.61 -4.72
N ARG A 199 -9.74 18.51 -4.79
CA ARG A 199 -10.24 17.15 -4.50
C ARG A 199 -10.24 16.82 -3.01
N LEU A 200 -9.64 17.65 -2.14
CA LEU A 200 -9.45 17.32 -0.72
C LEU A 200 -10.73 17.45 0.13
N GLY A 201 -11.76 18.12 -0.38
CA GLY A 201 -13.06 18.25 0.29
C GLY A 201 -14.02 17.08 0.01
N ASN A 202 -13.63 16.14 -0.84
CA ASN A 202 -14.48 15.05 -1.27
C ASN A 202 -14.78 14.06 -0.11
N PRO A 203 -16.01 13.50 -0.06
CA PRO A 203 -16.39 12.51 0.95
C PRO A 203 -15.80 11.13 0.65
N VAL A 204 -14.48 11.01 0.73
CA VAL A 204 -13.75 9.79 0.38
C VAL A 204 -14.07 8.62 1.30
N SER A 205 -14.21 7.43 0.71
CA SER A 205 -14.36 6.15 1.42
C SER A 205 -13.01 5.46 1.67
N TYR A 206 -12.06 5.66 0.76
CA TYR A 206 -10.73 5.07 0.84
C TYR A 206 -9.65 6.00 0.27
N VAL A 207 -8.46 5.99 0.86
CA VAL A 207 -7.30 6.71 0.32
C VAL A 207 -6.04 5.84 0.38
N LEU A 208 -5.32 5.78 -0.73
CA LEU A 208 -3.96 5.24 -0.80
C LEU A 208 -2.96 6.39 -0.81
N HIS A 209 -2.02 6.38 0.14
CA HIS A 209 -0.85 7.26 0.18
C HIS A 209 0.37 6.50 -0.33
N ASP A 210 0.69 6.64 -1.61
CA ASP A 210 1.89 6.01 -2.18
C ASP A 210 3.14 6.88 -1.96
N GLU A 211 4.23 6.21 -1.64
CA GLU A 211 5.52 6.77 -1.20
C GLU A 211 5.39 7.87 -0.14
N ASP A 212 4.61 7.60 0.92
CA ASP A 212 4.36 8.55 2.02
C ASP A 212 5.61 8.88 2.86
N GLY A 213 6.69 8.13 2.68
CA GLY A 213 8.03 8.45 3.16
C GLY A 213 8.65 9.69 2.50
N LEU A 214 8.12 10.12 1.35
CA LEU A 214 8.51 11.36 0.67
C LEU A 214 7.56 12.53 0.98
N TYR A 215 6.52 12.33 1.78
CA TYR A 215 5.56 13.39 2.08
C TYR A 215 6.11 14.27 3.18
N THR A 216 6.50 15.49 2.84
CA THR A 216 7.17 16.40 3.77
C THR A 216 6.37 17.68 3.94
N LYS A 217 6.79 18.52 4.88
CA LYS A 217 6.22 19.86 5.02
C LYS A 217 6.57 20.74 3.82
N SER A 218 7.76 20.58 3.25
CA SER A 218 8.25 21.41 2.14
C SER A 218 7.47 21.17 0.86
N ASN A 219 7.10 19.92 0.54
CA ASN A 219 6.26 19.60 -0.61
C ASN A 219 4.75 19.63 -0.32
N LYS A 220 4.35 20.06 0.89
CA LYS A 220 2.95 20.23 1.33
C LYS A 220 2.12 18.93 1.42
N LEU A 221 2.70 17.76 1.19
CA LEU A 221 1.91 16.51 1.15
C LEU A 221 1.49 16.02 2.53
N ILE A 222 2.18 16.42 3.60
CA ILE A 222 1.70 16.17 4.97
C ILE A 222 0.31 16.82 5.18
N SER A 223 0.09 18.06 4.71
CA SER A 223 -1.21 18.71 4.90
C SER A 223 -2.29 18.09 4.01
N VAL A 224 -1.93 17.62 2.80
CA VAL A 224 -2.81 16.83 1.92
C VAL A 224 -3.26 15.54 2.63
N ALA A 225 -2.32 14.73 3.10
CA ALA A 225 -2.61 13.47 3.78
C ALA A 225 -3.45 13.68 5.05
N GLN A 226 -3.15 14.71 5.83
CA GLN A 226 -3.95 15.08 7.01
C GLN A 226 -5.38 15.48 6.64
N THR A 227 -5.57 16.21 5.54
CA THR A 227 -6.91 16.63 5.09
C THR A 227 -7.74 15.43 4.65
N GLN A 228 -7.15 14.54 3.86
CA GLN A 228 -7.78 13.28 3.46
C GLN A 228 -8.18 12.43 4.68
N ARG A 229 -7.30 12.33 5.70
CA ARG A 229 -7.61 11.61 6.95
C ARG A 229 -8.75 12.23 7.74
N ARG A 230 -8.91 13.56 7.73
CA ARG A 230 -10.08 14.23 8.33
C ARG A 230 -11.36 13.89 7.56
N GLY A 231 -11.32 13.87 6.23
CA GLY A 231 -12.43 13.42 5.39
C GLY A 231 -12.84 11.98 5.70
N LEU A 232 -11.86 11.07 5.72
CA LEU A 232 -12.08 9.66 6.07
C LEU A 232 -12.68 9.48 7.46
N ALA A 233 -12.24 10.27 8.45
CA ALA A 233 -12.82 10.21 9.80
C ALA A 233 -14.31 10.59 9.80
N GLY A 234 -14.71 11.62 9.04
CA GLY A 234 -16.12 12.02 8.91
C GLY A 234 -16.96 10.99 8.14
N MET A 235 -16.38 10.34 7.13
CA MET A 235 -17.06 9.36 6.27
C MET A 235 -16.99 7.92 6.78
N ARG A 236 -16.28 7.67 7.90
CA ARG A 236 -15.97 6.33 8.41
C ARG A 236 -15.21 5.46 7.39
N GLY A 237 -14.37 6.10 6.58
CA GLY A 237 -13.48 5.47 5.60
C GLY A 237 -12.16 5.00 6.22
N ARG A 238 -11.30 4.41 5.38
CA ARG A 238 -9.96 3.91 5.77
C ARG A 238 -8.85 4.39 4.83
N SER A 239 -7.60 4.25 5.27
CA SER A 239 -6.46 4.52 4.38
C SER A 239 -5.37 3.47 4.48
N MET A 240 -4.59 3.34 3.42
CA MET A 240 -3.36 2.57 3.40
C MET A 240 -2.23 3.45 2.89
N ALA A 241 -1.04 3.25 3.42
CA ALA A 241 0.15 3.92 2.95
C ALA A 241 1.26 2.90 2.65
N THR A 242 1.99 3.15 1.57
CA THR A 242 3.14 2.34 1.13
C THR A 242 4.35 3.22 0.98
N THR A 243 5.52 2.74 1.43
CA THR A 243 6.76 3.46 1.19
C THR A 243 8.00 2.57 1.29
N ASN A 244 9.10 3.04 0.74
CA ASN A 244 10.45 2.57 1.10
C ASN A 244 10.89 3.13 2.47
N ALA A 245 12.06 2.70 2.95
CA ALA A 245 12.65 3.29 4.14
C ALA A 245 12.93 4.80 3.91
N TRP A 246 12.31 5.67 4.71
CA TRP A 246 12.44 7.13 4.59
C TRP A 246 13.76 7.65 5.18
N ASP A 247 14.11 8.89 4.84
CA ASP A 247 15.17 9.62 5.55
C ASP A 247 14.64 10.11 6.92
N PRO A 248 15.21 9.66 8.06
CA PRO A 248 14.74 10.06 9.39
C PRO A 248 14.94 11.56 9.71
N SER A 249 15.69 12.31 8.89
CA SER A 249 15.89 13.76 9.03
C SER A 249 14.77 14.59 8.41
N GLU A 250 13.97 14.03 7.50
CA GLU A 250 12.96 14.78 6.73
C GLU A 250 11.62 14.93 7.45
N LYS A 251 11.37 14.14 8.51
CA LYS A 251 10.10 14.14 9.27
C LYS A 251 8.88 13.91 8.36
N SER A 252 8.97 12.87 7.54
CA SER A 252 7.93 12.52 6.56
C SER A 252 6.64 12.03 7.22
N ASP A 253 5.55 11.96 6.44
CA ASP A 253 4.28 11.43 6.94
C ASP A 253 4.39 9.95 7.38
N ALA A 254 5.17 9.14 6.67
CA ALA A 254 5.51 7.78 7.09
C ALA A 254 6.18 7.76 8.46
N GLN A 255 7.16 8.65 8.70
CA GLN A 255 7.84 8.77 9.99
C GLN A 255 6.86 9.11 11.12
N LEU A 256 6.03 10.14 10.91
CA LEU A 256 5.02 10.57 11.89
C LEU A 256 4.03 9.44 12.20
N THR A 257 3.65 8.68 11.17
CA THR A 257 2.77 7.51 11.32
C THR A 257 3.48 6.40 12.08
N TRP A 258 4.73 6.08 11.75
CA TRP A 258 5.55 5.07 12.40
C TRP A 258 5.79 5.38 13.89
N GLU A 259 6.06 6.63 14.24
CA GLU A 259 6.30 7.09 15.61
C GLU A 259 5.02 7.24 16.44
N SER A 260 3.85 7.28 15.79
CA SER A 260 2.56 7.40 16.48
C SER A 260 2.28 6.24 17.44
N ARG A 261 1.74 6.55 18.63
CA ARG A 261 1.32 5.55 19.63
C ARG A 261 -0.09 5.00 19.40
N ALA A 262 -0.74 5.38 18.30
CA ALA A 262 -2.09 4.93 17.97
C ALA A 262 -2.13 3.40 17.79
N LYS A 263 -3.06 2.73 18.48
CA LYS A 263 -3.20 1.27 18.47
C LYS A 263 -4.06 0.74 17.31
N ASP A 264 -4.76 1.65 16.63
CA ASP A 264 -5.68 1.39 15.52
C ASP A 264 -5.04 1.71 14.15
N VAL A 265 -3.71 1.75 14.10
CA VAL A 265 -2.91 1.86 12.88
C VAL A 265 -2.01 0.62 12.77
N PHE A 266 -2.26 -0.21 11.77
CA PHE A 266 -1.39 -1.34 11.47
C PHE A 266 -0.09 -0.83 10.85
N LYS A 267 1.04 -1.41 11.25
CA LYS A 267 2.37 -1.02 10.76
C LYS A 267 3.15 -2.27 10.43
N PHE A 268 3.54 -2.40 9.18
CA PHE A 268 4.41 -3.45 8.69
C PHE A 268 5.75 -2.85 8.28
N TYR A 269 6.84 -3.35 8.85
CA TYR A 269 8.20 -2.99 8.44
C TYR A 269 9.13 -4.17 8.73
N ARG A 270 9.59 -4.85 7.69
CA ARG A 270 10.63 -5.88 7.80
C ARG A 270 12.01 -5.24 7.98
N ILE A 271 12.30 -4.82 9.20
CA ILE A 271 13.59 -4.22 9.57
C ILE A 271 14.66 -5.33 9.56
N PRO A 272 15.74 -5.19 8.77
CA PRO A 272 16.80 -6.20 8.73
C PRO A 272 17.58 -6.31 10.06
N PRO A 273 18.22 -7.45 10.33
CA PRO A 273 19.05 -7.62 11.51
C PRO A 273 20.15 -6.55 11.60
N LYS A 274 20.27 -5.87 12.75
CA LYS A 274 21.18 -4.73 12.95
C LYS A 274 22.64 -5.09 12.84
N GLN A 275 22.99 -6.35 13.13
CA GLN A 275 24.37 -6.84 13.12
C GLN A 275 24.96 -7.03 11.72
N LEU A 276 24.13 -7.07 10.66
CA LEU A 276 24.62 -7.20 9.30
C LEU A 276 25.13 -5.85 8.80
N SER A 277 26.37 -5.77 8.34
CA SER A 277 26.93 -4.56 7.75
C SER A 277 26.44 -4.39 6.31
N TRP A 278 25.93 -3.19 5.99
CA TRP A 278 25.62 -2.83 4.61
C TRP A 278 26.89 -2.64 3.76
N LYS A 279 28.02 -2.26 4.40
CA LYS A 279 29.29 -2.01 3.71
C LYS A 279 29.98 -3.30 3.25
N ASP A 280 29.80 -4.39 3.99
CA ASP A 280 30.35 -5.70 3.61
C ASP A 280 29.43 -6.39 2.60
N LYS A 281 29.98 -6.75 1.43
CA LYS A 281 29.20 -7.38 0.35
C LYS A 281 28.54 -8.70 0.74
N ARG A 282 29.22 -9.54 1.54
CA ARG A 282 28.68 -10.84 1.96
C ARG A 282 27.55 -10.67 2.96
N GLU A 283 27.69 -9.71 3.87
CA GLU A 283 26.65 -9.38 4.86
C GLU A 283 25.47 -8.64 4.22
N ARG A 284 25.73 -7.69 3.32
CA ARG A 284 24.71 -7.02 2.51
C ARG A 284 23.88 -8.03 1.71
N ARG A 285 24.50 -9.04 1.09
CA ARG A 285 23.76 -10.12 0.41
C ARG A 285 22.83 -10.89 1.36
N LYS A 286 23.25 -11.18 2.60
CA LYS A 286 22.38 -11.82 3.60
C LYS A 286 21.21 -10.90 3.98
N LEU A 287 21.47 -9.60 4.11
CA LEU A 287 20.47 -8.59 4.39
C LEU A 287 19.45 -8.48 3.26
N LEU A 288 19.90 -8.42 2.00
CA LEU A 288 19.03 -8.39 0.82
C LEU A 288 18.13 -9.63 0.76
N LYS A 289 18.69 -10.83 0.98
CA LYS A 289 17.89 -12.07 1.07
C LYS A 289 16.83 -12.01 2.16
N PHE A 290 17.10 -11.34 3.28
CA PHE A 290 16.12 -11.19 4.35
C PHE A 290 14.99 -10.24 3.97
N VAL A 291 15.30 -9.04 3.47
CA VAL A 291 14.28 -8.03 3.17
C VAL A 291 13.42 -8.37 1.94
N TYR A 292 13.96 -9.17 1.01
CA TYR A 292 13.26 -9.64 -0.21
C TYR A 292 12.76 -11.09 -0.13
N ALA A 293 12.79 -11.75 1.05
CA ALA A 293 12.51 -13.19 1.16
C ALA A 293 11.16 -13.63 0.54
N ASP A 294 10.15 -12.76 0.55
CA ASP A 294 8.79 -13.03 0.05
C ASP A 294 8.48 -12.20 -1.22
N SER A 295 9.50 -11.93 -2.02
CA SER A 295 9.40 -11.22 -3.30
C SER A 295 10.05 -12.05 -4.40
N PRO A 296 9.43 -13.17 -4.81
CA PRO A 296 10.04 -14.17 -5.69
C PRO A 296 10.39 -13.64 -7.10
N TRP A 297 9.77 -12.54 -7.52
CA TRP A 297 10.06 -11.85 -8.77
C TRP A 297 11.35 -11.00 -8.73
N VAL A 298 12.00 -10.88 -7.57
CA VAL A 298 13.22 -10.06 -7.42
C VAL A 298 14.47 -10.92 -7.51
N SER A 299 15.35 -10.58 -8.46
CA SER A 299 16.71 -11.11 -8.54
C SER A 299 17.61 -10.42 -7.52
N ILE A 300 18.03 -11.14 -6.48
CA ILE A 300 18.98 -10.62 -5.48
C ILE A 300 20.32 -10.24 -6.10
N ASP A 301 20.76 -10.93 -7.16
CA ASP A 301 22.01 -10.61 -7.86
C ASP A 301 21.93 -9.28 -8.60
N SER A 302 20.78 -9.01 -9.24
CA SER A 302 20.53 -7.74 -9.93
C SER A 302 20.41 -6.58 -8.94
N ILE A 303 19.69 -6.79 -7.83
CA ILE A 303 19.59 -5.79 -6.75
C ILE A 303 20.96 -5.48 -6.15
N GLU A 304 21.77 -6.50 -5.86
CA GLU A 304 23.11 -6.31 -5.30
C GLU A 304 24.03 -5.56 -6.26
N ALA A 305 23.94 -5.81 -7.57
CA ALA A 305 24.74 -5.10 -8.56
C ALA A 305 24.42 -3.59 -8.59
N ASP A 306 23.12 -3.24 -8.67
CA ASP A 306 22.68 -1.85 -8.71
C ASP A 306 22.95 -1.14 -7.36
N ALA A 307 22.68 -1.82 -6.24
CA ALA A 307 22.99 -1.29 -4.92
C ALA A 307 24.51 -1.05 -4.75
N ALA A 308 25.37 -1.89 -5.30
CA ALA A 308 26.82 -1.71 -5.24
C ALA A 308 27.28 -0.48 -6.05
N GLU A 309 26.70 -0.24 -7.23
CA GLU A 309 26.98 0.96 -8.02
C GLU A 309 26.49 2.23 -7.31
N LEU A 310 25.24 2.23 -6.83
CA LEU A 310 24.69 3.39 -6.10
C LEU A 310 25.50 3.69 -4.83
N ASN A 311 26.02 2.67 -4.16
CA ASN A 311 26.88 2.83 -2.98
C ASN A 311 28.14 3.67 -3.24
N GLU A 312 28.64 3.74 -4.47
CA GLU A 312 29.82 4.55 -4.81
C GLU A 312 29.53 6.06 -4.68
N ARG A 313 28.28 6.46 -4.83
CA ARG A 313 27.84 7.86 -4.85
C ARG A 313 26.98 8.23 -3.66
N ASP A 314 25.99 7.40 -3.34
CA ASP A 314 25.06 7.61 -2.24
C ASP A 314 24.79 6.31 -1.48
N PRO A 315 25.69 5.92 -0.55
CA PRO A 315 25.50 4.72 0.25
C PRO A 315 24.29 4.79 1.19
N ALA A 316 23.86 5.99 1.59
CA ALA A 316 22.68 6.14 2.45
C ALA A 316 21.39 5.91 1.67
N GLU A 317 21.31 6.38 0.43
CA GLU A 317 20.22 6.07 -0.49
C GLU A 317 20.16 4.56 -0.80
N ALA A 318 21.28 3.95 -1.16
CA ALA A 318 21.34 2.52 -1.43
C ALA A 318 20.85 1.67 -0.23
N GLU A 319 21.32 2.00 0.98
CA GLU A 319 20.91 1.29 2.21
C GLU A 319 19.43 1.50 2.56
N ARG A 320 18.86 2.68 2.26
CA ARG A 320 17.43 2.93 2.43
C ARG A 320 16.58 2.14 1.44
N PHE A 321 16.82 2.36 0.15
CA PHE A 321 15.96 1.84 -0.91
C PHE A 321 16.06 0.32 -1.05
N TYR A 322 17.28 -0.23 -1.03
CA TYR A 322 17.49 -1.67 -1.20
C TYR A 322 17.65 -2.40 0.14
N GLY A 323 18.33 -1.77 1.10
CA GLY A 323 18.58 -2.35 2.42
C GLY A 323 17.41 -2.26 3.39
N ASN A 324 16.35 -1.51 3.07
CA ASN A 324 15.19 -1.31 3.94
C ASN A 324 15.57 -0.86 5.36
N ARG A 325 16.48 0.13 5.47
CA ARG A 325 16.94 0.70 6.75
C ARG A 325 16.77 2.20 6.77
N LEU A 326 16.43 2.75 7.94
CA LEU A 326 16.36 4.20 8.15
C LEU A 326 17.76 4.76 8.37
N VAL A 327 18.36 5.32 7.31
CA VAL A 327 19.67 5.99 7.34
C VAL A 327 19.47 7.42 6.85
N SER A 328 20.01 8.39 7.57
CA SER A 328 19.99 9.79 7.12
C SER A 328 20.89 9.97 5.91
N GLY A 329 20.44 10.72 4.90
CA GLY A 329 21.25 11.10 3.76
C GLY A 329 22.54 11.80 4.19
N GLN A 330 23.63 11.57 3.46
CA GLN A 330 24.90 12.29 3.67
C GLN A 330 24.83 13.69 3.06
N GLY A 331 23.81 14.47 3.42
CA GLY A 331 23.72 15.86 3.03
C GLY A 331 24.87 16.66 3.64
N THR A 332 25.96 16.81 2.89
CA THR A 332 27.02 17.76 3.23
C THR A 332 26.41 19.16 3.24
N TRP A 333 26.18 19.73 4.44
CA TRP A 333 25.73 21.12 4.59
C TRP A 333 26.70 22.12 3.94
N LEU A 334 27.97 21.70 3.76
CA LEU A 334 28.99 22.38 2.99
C LEU A 334 29.41 21.55 1.77
N LYS A 335 29.43 22.16 0.57
CA LYS A 335 30.12 21.56 -0.58
C LYS A 335 31.58 21.27 -0.20
N ALA A 336 32.10 20.13 -0.60
CA ALA A 336 33.52 19.81 -0.42
C ALA A 336 34.39 20.94 -1.00
N GLY A 337 35.32 21.47 -0.20
CA GLY A 337 36.16 22.61 -0.57
C GLY A 337 35.57 23.99 -0.30
N LEU A 338 34.29 24.11 0.11
CA LEU A 338 33.68 25.42 0.38
C LEU A 338 34.25 26.09 1.63
N TRP A 339 34.52 25.30 2.68
CA TRP A 339 35.14 25.78 3.91
C TRP A 339 36.55 26.28 3.61
N GLU A 340 37.33 25.45 2.90
CA GLU A 340 38.70 25.72 2.52
C GLU A 340 38.79 26.92 1.56
N SER A 341 37.84 27.07 0.63
CA SER A 341 37.79 28.22 -0.28
C SER A 341 37.51 29.55 0.41
N ALA A 342 36.83 29.53 1.57
CA ALA A 342 36.59 30.74 2.36
C ALA A 342 37.87 31.26 3.05
N TYR A 343 38.90 30.41 3.17
CA TYR A 343 40.20 30.76 3.76
C TYR A 343 41.35 30.86 2.73
N ALA A 344 41.11 30.54 1.46
CA ALA A 344 42.12 30.54 0.39
C ALA A 344 42.59 31.94 -0.06
N GLY A 345 42.16 33.01 0.62
CA GLY A 345 42.58 34.40 0.35
C GLY A 345 42.99 35.17 1.61
N SER A 346 43.37 34.47 2.68
CA SER A 346 43.74 35.07 3.98
C SER A 346 45.23 35.01 4.33
N ASP A 347 46.10 34.79 3.33
CA ASP A 347 47.56 34.88 3.48
C ASP A 347 48.11 36.22 2.94
#